data_AF-C0FY09-F1
#
_entry.id   AF-C0FY09-F1
#
_cell.length_a   1.000
_cell.length_b   1.000
_cell.length_c   1.000
_cell.angle_alpha   90.00
_cell.angle_beta   90.00
_cell.angle_gamma   90.00
#
_symmetry.space_group_name_H-M   'P 1'
#
loop_
_entity.id
_entity.type
_entity.pdbx_description
1 polymer ?
#
loop_
_entity_poly.entity_id
_entity_poly.type
_entity_poly.pdbx_seq_one_letter_code
_entity_poly.pdbx_strand_id
1 'polypeptide(L)'
;MVVYQALSAYQILECIEHKEEYHLGEEAVLILGTYIVEKYSNYKQIETYGFFDKVYLFEFGNISGTEEQIVVTVQNRLKELLPFELSEVDKIYIAGIHTYLGVYLIKNNIKFSMFEDGSGALSRPWILADITKKSNSDRYQIINKYGLYNHTSDLIVEKWCNVKSQLADFQDQKEKNYDVVEGFKKLSTEKKERLLSFFGIYDKIEVKKNSVLLLTQQFSNLGQLSFEEHIRIYQSLFDFYLSQNDEIVMKLHPDDIMYYEKLFDNINIVKSVFPAELLPFVFSNMPRKVVTISSTGINLIRDQFKECLEFNALYEKTFKFDHIYYIIAILLKIMNEVKVDFYGINIVQMKNMLSAVGKHDIELHCRQFNESKFSDILLIDDFETDYSLNQLKKFEEEYNTVIYLNSKKMFTMYDEIDRSRFLEMYPWQINITKYVESDNGLEDTEDIVWMKSSEERWICMTETFEMSKKLKNMGAVLNAKTPQEHELEIKRLKGLLEATERRLLDYIQREKELTEEIQRLKNGEEE
;
A
#
# COMPACT_ATOMS: atom_id res chain seq x y z
N MET A 1 11.66 20.36 -33.16
CA MET A 1 10.89 20.71 -31.95
C MET A 1 10.26 19.48 -31.35
N VAL A 2 10.37 19.32 -30.03
CA VAL A 2 9.81 18.20 -29.25
C VAL A 2 8.75 18.71 -28.30
N VAL A 3 7.62 18.01 -28.20
CA VAL A 3 6.51 18.38 -27.31
C VAL A 3 6.34 17.33 -26.22
N TYR A 4 6.25 17.78 -24.98
CA TYR A 4 5.99 16.96 -23.81
C TYR A 4 4.64 17.34 -23.19
N GLN A 5 4.01 16.37 -22.54
CA GLN A 5 2.80 16.59 -21.76
C GLN A 5 2.94 15.93 -20.39
N ALA A 6 2.67 16.68 -19.32
CA ALA A 6 2.65 16.18 -17.95
C ALA A 6 1.40 16.63 -17.16
N LEU A 7 0.93 15.76 -16.26
CA LEU A 7 -0.24 15.93 -15.39
C LEU A 7 0.13 16.01 -13.91
N SER A 8 1.21 15.34 -13.50
CA SER A 8 1.58 15.23 -12.08
C SER A 8 3.00 15.72 -11.82
N ALA A 9 3.35 15.89 -10.54
CA ALA A 9 4.70 16.26 -10.13
C ALA A 9 5.75 15.22 -10.58
N TYR A 10 5.40 13.92 -10.50
CA TYR A 10 6.22 12.82 -11.00
C TYR A 10 6.48 12.96 -12.51
N GLN A 11 5.43 13.22 -13.29
CA GLN A 11 5.55 13.35 -14.74
C GLN A 11 6.31 14.62 -15.15
N ILE A 12 6.22 15.70 -14.38
CA ILE A 12 7.03 16.90 -14.62
C ILE A 12 8.51 16.59 -14.41
N LEU A 13 8.83 15.90 -13.31
CA LEU A 13 10.19 15.45 -13.01
C LEU A 13 10.72 14.56 -14.14
N GLU A 14 9.97 13.54 -14.52
CA GLU A 14 10.32 12.60 -15.60
C GLU A 14 10.53 13.30 -16.94
N CYS A 15 9.62 14.19 -17.35
CA CYS A 15 9.74 14.96 -18.60
C CYS A 15 10.97 15.87 -18.61
N ILE A 16 11.27 16.55 -17.49
CA ILE A 16 12.45 17.42 -17.40
C ILE A 16 13.73 16.60 -17.57
N GLU A 17 13.87 15.52 -16.80
CA GLU A 17 15.07 14.70 -16.83
C GLU A 17 15.25 13.99 -18.19
N HIS A 18 14.17 13.42 -18.74
CA HIS A 18 14.22 12.77 -20.04
C HIS A 18 14.62 13.76 -21.15
N LYS A 19 14.08 14.98 -21.14
CA LYS A 19 14.48 16.01 -22.10
C LYS A 19 15.97 16.34 -21.97
N GLU A 20 16.47 16.51 -20.75
CA GLU A 20 17.89 16.83 -20.52
C GLU A 20 18.83 15.69 -20.92
N GLU A 21 18.38 14.42 -20.87
CA GLU A 21 19.17 13.27 -21.31
C GLU A 21 19.12 13.03 -22.82
N TYR A 22 17.94 13.12 -23.44
CA TYR A 22 17.72 12.65 -24.83
C TYR A 22 17.55 13.76 -25.87
N HIS A 23 17.21 14.98 -25.45
CA HIS A 23 16.84 16.09 -26.34
C HIS A 23 17.57 17.38 -25.96
N LEU A 24 18.83 17.24 -25.53
CA LEU A 24 19.67 18.37 -25.17
C LEU A 24 19.96 19.22 -26.41
N GLY A 25 19.57 20.50 -26.36
CA GLY A 25 19.77 21.46 -27.46
C GLY A 25 18.67 21.46 -28.53
N GLU A 26 17.68 20.57 -28.43
CA GLU A 26 16.47 20.66 -29.25
C GLU A 26 15.48 21.65 -28.64
N GLU A 27 14.76 22.40 -29.49
CA GLU A 27 13.62 23.21 -29.04
C GLU A 27 12.56 22.29 -28.44
N ALA A 28 12.19 22.52 -27.19
CA ALA A 28 11.30 21.69 -26.42
C ALA A 28 10.19 22.50 -25.73
N VAL A 29 8.96 22.02 -25.87
CA VAL A 29 7.76 22.61 -25.27
C VAL A 29 7.12 21.65 -24.29
N LEU A 30 6.66 22.15 -23.13
CA LEU A 30 5.92 21.37 -22.14
C LEU A 30 4.48 21.86 -22.02
N ILE A 31 3.52 20.94 -22.15
CA ILE A 31 2.10 21.18 -21.92
C ILE A 31 1.73 20.61 -20.55
N LEU A 32 1.32 21.49 -19.64
CA LEU A 32 0.90 21.13 -18.28
C LEU A 32 -0.61 21.24 -18.12
N GLY A 33 -1.19 20.45 -17.21
CA GLY A 33 -2.56 20.65 -16.80
C GLY A 33 -2.76 21.94 -16.01
N THR A 34 -3.85 22.67 -16.27
CA THR A 34 -4.16 23.94 -15.57
C THR A 34 -4.21 23.80 -14.04
N TYR A 35 -4.68 22.67 -13.52
CA TYR A 35 -4.75 22.39 -12.09
C TYR A 35 -3.38 22.29 -11.40
N ILE A 36 -2.28 22.12 -12.16
CA ILE A 36 -0.94 22.07 -11.58
C ILE A 36 -0.59 23.38 -10.86
N VAL A 37 -1.18 24.50 -11.28
CA VAL A 37 -0.91 25.84 -10.75
C VAL A 37 -1.32 25.96 -9.28
N GLU A 38 -2.28 25.16 -8.83
CA GLU A 38 -2.68 25.11 -7.41
C GLU A 38 -1.56 24.56 -6.53
N LYS A 39 -0.82 23.54 -7.01
CA LYS A 39 0.29 22.91 -6.28
C LYS A 39 1.64 23.58 -6.59
N TYR A 40 1.83 24.08 -7.80
CA TYR A 40 3.08 24.67 -8.30
C TYR A 40 2.80 25.98 -9.04
N SER A 41 2.48 27.03 -8.28
CA SER A 41 2.28 28.38 -8.81
C SER A 41 3.54 28.95 -9.49
N ASN A 42 4.71 28.41 -9.16
CA ASN A 42 6.00 28.70 -9.75
C ASN A 42 6.30 27.93 -11.05
N TYR A 43 5.33 27.28 -11.71
CA TYR A 43 5.54 26.49 -12.94
C TYR A 43 6.33 27.20 -14.06
N LYS A 44 6.26 28.54 -14.15
CA LYS A 44 7.07 29.33 -15.10
C LYS A 44 8.57 29.25 -14.85
N GLN A 45 9.01 28.80 -13.67
CA GLN A 45 10.41 28.53 -13.40
C GLN A 45 11.00 27.46 -14.32
N ILE A 46 10.18 26.54 -14.83
CA ILE A 46 10.59 25.53 -15.81
C ILE A 46 11.18 26.20 -17.07
N GLU A 47 10.56 27.30 -17.54
CA GLU A 47 11.10 28.10 -18.65
C GLU A 47 12.35 28.87 -18.22
N THR A 48 12.29 29.59 -17.10
CA THR A 48 13.40 30.48 -16.69
C THR A 48 14.68 29.72 -16.30
N TYR A 49 14.54 28.47 -15.84
CA TYR A 49 15.66 27.57 -15.55
C TYR A 49 16.22 26.87 -16.79
N GLY A 50 15.60 27.08 -17.95
CA GLY A 50 16.01 26.52 -19.23
C GLY A 50 15.80 25.00 -19.30
N PHE A 51 14.80 24.46 -18.60
CA PHE A 51 14.40 23.07 -18.78
C PHE A 51 13.60 22.91 -20.07
N PHE A 52 12.67 23.83 -20.34
CA PHE A 52 11.90 23.92 -21.58
C PHE A 52 11.93 25.34 -22.14
N ASP A 53 11.80 25.49 -23.46
CA ASP A 53 11.77 26.80 -24.11
C ASP A 53 10.44 27.52 -23.86
N LYS A 54 9.34 26.74 -23.79
CA LYS A 54 8.00 27.22 -23.46
C LYS A 54 7.21 26.21 -22.64
N VAL A 55 6.38 26.74 -21.75
CA VAL A 55 5.40 25.99 -20.97
C VAL A 55 4.01 26.57 -21.20
N TYR A 56 3.10 25.71 -21.67
CA TYR A 56 1.70 26.03 -21.92
C TYR A 56 0.80 25.31 -20.92
N LEU A 57 -0.29 25.98 -20.51
CA LEU A 57 -1.30 25.39 -19.64
C LEU A 57 -2.50 24.96 -20.48
N PHE A 58 -2.89 23.69 -20.37
CA PHE A 58 -4.02 23.11 -21.09
C PHE A 58 -5.06 22.56 -20.11
N GLU A 59 -6.32 22.85 -20.36
CA GLU A 59 -7.44 22.35 -19.54
C GLU A 59 -7.82 20.93 -19.99
N PHE A 60 -7.25 19.91 -19.34
CA PHE A 60 -7.56 18.50 -19.59
C PHE A 60 -8.90 18.03 -18.98
N GLY A 61 -9.48 18.82 -18.06
CA GLY A 61 -10.75 18.56 -17.40
C GLY A 61 -11.94 19.23 -18.09
N ASN A 62 -13.16 18.86 -17.67
CA ASN A 62 -14.42 19.55 -18.01
C ASN A 62 -14.78 19.61 -19.50
N ILE A 63 -14.56 18.52 -20.24
CA ILE A 63 -15.08 18.39 -21.61
C ILE A 63 -16.17 17.31 -21.60
N SER A 64 -17.40 17.72 -21.90
CA SER A 64 -18.58 16.86 -22.02
C SER A 64 -19.15 16.94 -23.43
N GLY A 65 -19.85 15.89 -23.84
CA GLY A 65 -20.45 15.79 -25.18
C GLY A 65 -20.12 14.45 -25.84
N THR A 66 -20.46 14.35 -27.13
CA THR A 66 -20.10 13.19 -27.93
C THR A 66 -18.58 13.14 -28.17
N GLU A 67 -18.08 11.97 -28.58
CA GLU A 67 -16.68 11.77 -28.94
C GLU A 67 -16.19 12.81 -29.97
N GLU A 68 -16.99 13.09 -31.01
CA GLU A 68 -16.66 14.09 -32.03
C GLU A 68 -16.62 15.51 -31.47
N GLN A 69 -17.57 15.86 -30.60
CA GLN A 69 -17.60 17.16 -29.93
C GLN A 69 -16.36 17.35 -29.06
N ILE A 70 -15.99 16.33 -28.28
CA ILE A 70 -14.79 16.34 -27.42
C ILE A 70 -13.53 16.59 -28.26
N VAL A 71 -13.36 15.86 -29.37
CA VAL A 71 -12.18 16.00 -30.25
C VAL A 71 -12.11 17.39 -30.87
N VAL A 72 -13.23 17.94 -31.35
CA VAL A 72 -13.30 19.31 -31.90
C VAL A 72 -12.98 20.35 -30.81
N THR A 73 -13.48 20.18 -29.59
CA THR A 73 -13.17 21.07 -28.47
C THR A 73 -11.68 21.05 -28.13
N VAL A 74 -11.07 19.86 -28.03
CA VAL A 74 -9.63 19.72 -27.80
C VAL A 74 -8.83 20.39 -28.91
N GLN A 75 -9.19 20.16 -30.17
CA GLN A 75 -8.54 20.78 -31.32
C GLN A 75 -8.60 22.31 -31.27
N ASN A 76 -9.77 22.89 -31.01
CA ASN A 76 -9.93 24.34 -30.95
C ASN A 76 -9.11 24.95 -29.80
N ARG A 77 -9.13 24.32 -28.61
CA ARG A 77 -8.32 24.74 -27.46
C ARG A 77 -6.82 24.69 -27.76
N LEU A 78 -6.35 23.65 -28.45
CA LEU A 78 -4.95 23.54 -28.85
C LEU A 78 -4.54 24.65 -29.83
N LYS A 79 -5.38 24.96 -30.82
CA LYS A 79 -5.13 26.02 -31.79
C LYS A 79 -5.08 27.41 -31.17
N GLU A 80 -5.89 27.66 -30.14
CA GLU A 80 -5.86 28.91 -29.39
C GLU A 80 -4.61 29.01 -28.50
N LEU A 81 -4.15 27.88 -27.96
CA LEU A 81 -3.05 27.82 -26.99
C LEU A 81 -1.66 27.79 -27.64
N LEU A 82 -1.48 26.98 -28.69
CA LEU A 82 -0.18 26.67 -29.27
C LEU A 82 0.04 27.48 -30.56
N PRO A 83 1.24 28.05 -30.76
CA PRO A 83 1.57 28.78 -31.99
C PRO A 83 1.95 27.86 -33.16
N PHE A 84 1.72 26.55 -33.04
CA PHE A 84 2.07 25.52 -34.01
C PHE A 84 1.06 24.37 -33.96
N GLU A 85 1.00 23.57 -35.02
CA GLU A 85 0.15 22.38 -35.09
C GLU A 85 0.90 21.14 -34.60
N LEU A 86 0.27 20.30 -33.78
CA LEU A 86 0.89 19.08 -33.24
C LEU A 86 1.25 18.04 -34.32
N SER A 87 0.65 18.12 -35.51
CA SER A 87 1.01 17.24 -36.63
C SER A 87 2.35 17.57 -37.28
N GLU A 88 2.89 18.77 -37.02
CA GLU A 88 4.13 19.28 -37.64
C GLU A 88 5.36 19.12 -36.74
N VAL A 89 5.19 18.65 -35.50
CA VAL A 89 6.29 18.50 -34.54
C VAL A 89 7.02 17.18 -34.75
N ASP A 90 8.32 17.15 -34.43
CA ASP A 90 9.16 15.99 -34.72
C ASP A 90 8.85 14.80 -33.80
N LYS A 91 8.61 15.08 -32.52
CA LYS A 91 8.31 14.05 -31.52
C LYS A 91 7.39 14.57 -30.43
N ILE A 92 6.44 13.72 -30.03
CA ILE A 92 5.48 13.98 -28.95
C ILE A 92 5.66 12.93 -27.87
N TYR A 93 5.75 13.38 -26.63
CA TYR A 93 5.84 12.58 -25.43
C TYR A 93 4.66 12.86 -24.50
N ILE A 94 3.89 11.83 -24.16
CA ILE A 94 2.67 11.94 -23.36
C ILE A 94 2.86 11.13 -22.06
N ALA A 95 3.07 11.83 -20.94
CA ALA A 95 3.14 11.17 -19.64
C ALA A 95 1.75 10.89 -19.04
N GLY A 96 0.72 11.61 -19.47
CA GLY A 96 -0.67 11.41 -19.08
C GLY A 96 -1.54 10.87 -20.22
N ILE A 97 -1.31 9.62 -20.63
CA ILE A 97 -1.95 9.02 -21.83
C ILE A 97 -3.48 8.91 -21.75
N HIS A 98 -4.03 8.88 -20.55
CA HIS A 98 -5.45 8.69 -20.25
C HIS A 98 -6.25 10.02 -20.29
N THR A 99 -5.99 10.85 -21.30
CA THR A 99 -6.66 12.14 -21.51
C THR A 99 -7.30 12.24 -22.90
N TYR A 100 -8.19 13.21 -23.09
CA TYR A 100 -8.75 13.50 -24.41
C TYR A 100 -7.72 14.04 -25.41
N LEU A 101 -6.56 14.52 -24.95
CA LEU A 101 -5.44 14.83 -25.84
C LEU A 101 -4.96 13.56 -26.55
N GLY A 102 -4.81 12.44 -25.83
CA GLY A 102 -4.46 11.16 -26.45
C GLY A 102 -5.48 10.71 -27.50
N VAL A 103 -6.78 10.90 -27.22
CA VAL A 103 -7.85 10.62 -28.19
C VAL A 103 -7.74 11.51 -29.44
N TYR A 104 -7.51 12.81 -29.25
CA TYR A 104 -7.28 13.76 -30.34
C TYR A 104 -6.08 13.36 -31.22
N LEU A 105 -4.95 12.98 -30.61
CA LEU A 105 -3.76 12.53 -31.36
C LEU A 105 -4.09 11.31 -32.22
N ILE A 106 -4.79 10.31 -31.65
CA ILE A 106 -5.16 9.10 -32.38
C ILE A 106 -6.12 9.41 -33.53
N LYS A 107 -7.14 10.23 -33.30
CA LYS A 107 -8.11 10.61 -34.35
C LYS A 107 -7.49 11.38 -35.51
N ASN A 108 -6.42 12.11 -35.26
CA ASN A 108 -5.67 12.83 -36.28
C ASN A 108 -4.46 12.06 -36.82
N ASN A 109 -4.35 10.76 -36.49
CA ASN A 109 -3.27 9.87 -36.93
C ASN A 109 -1.86 10.38 -36.56
N ILE A 110 -1.76 11.07 -35.42
CA ILE A 110 -0.50 11.62 -34.91
C ILE A 110 0.16 10.57 -34.00
N LYS A 111 1.39 10.20 -34.34
CA LYS A 111 2.19 9.24 -33.55
C LYS A 111 2.78 9.93 -32.33
N PHE A 112 2.87 9.20 -31.22
CA PHE A 112 3.43 9.71 -29.98
C PHE A 112 4.12 8.60 -29.18
N SER A 113 5.04 9.01 -28.32
CA SER A 113 5.65 8.17 -27.28
C SER A 113 4.91 8.41 -25.97
N MET A 114 4.84 7.41 -25.11
CA MET A 114 4.24 7.56 -23.78
C MET A 114 5.24 7.30 -22.68
N PHE A 115 5.01 7.90 -21.51
CA PHE A 115 5.59 7.43 -20.26
C PHE A 115 4.56 6.63 -19.48
N GLU A 116 5.02 5.74 -18.62
CA GLU A 116 4.16 5.13 -17.61
C GLU A 116 3.66 6.17 -16.60
N ASP A 117 2.46 5.96 -16.05
CA ASP A 117 1.83 6.96 -15.16
C ASP A 117 2.56 7.10 -13.81
N GLY A 118 3.31 6.06 -13.45
CA GLY A 118 4.21 5.96 -12.31
C GLY A 118 4.99 4.65 -12.41
N SER A 119 6.05 4.51 -11.61
CA SER A 119 6.93 3.35 -11.71
C SER A 119 6.19 2.01 -11.55
N GLY A 120 6.34 1.13 -12.55
CA GLY A 120 5.68 -0.17 -12.59
C GLY A 120 4.25 -0.14 -13.15
N ALA A 121 3.73 1.02 -13.53
CA ALA A 121 2.34 1.14 -13.98
C ALA A 121 2.10 0.50 -15.35
N LEU A 122 3.14 0.40 -16.19
CA LEU A 122 3.00 -0.14 -17.55
C LEU A 122 2.51 -1.61 -17.56
N SER A 123 2.99 -2.42 -16.62
CA SER A 123 2.57 -3.81 -16.43
C SER A 123 1.27 -3.98 -15.65
N ARG A 124 0.70 -2.88 -15.14
CA ARG A 124 -0.50 -2.86 -14.29
C ARG A 124 -1.57 -1.88 -14.81
N PRO A 125 -1.93 -1.93 -16.10
CA PRO A 125 -2.83 -0.94 -16.73
C PRO A 125 -4.23 -0.88 -16.09
N TRP A 126 -4.67 -1.97 -15.46
CA TRP A 126 -5.99 -2.05 -14.82
C TRP A 126 -6.14 -1.09 -13.63
N ILE A 127 -5.07 -0.74 -12.92
CA ILE A 127 -5.14 0.13 -11.73
C ILE A 127 -5.79 1.47 -12.09
N LEU A 128 -5.23 2.15 -13.11
CA LEU A 128 -5.71 3.46 -13.54
C LEU A 128 -7.05 3.37 -14.29
N ALA A 129 -7.24 2.29 -15.05
CA ALA A 129 -8.50 1.99 -15.72
C ALA A 129 -9.66 1.86 -14.72
N ASP A 130 -9.48 1.10 -13.64
CA ASP A 130 -10.51 0.87 -12.63
C ASP A 130 -10.82 2.14 -11.83
N ILE A 131 -9.80 2.94 -11.51
CA ILE A 131 -9.99 4.25 -10.86
C ILE A 131 -10.87 5.15 -11.74
N THR A 132 -10.56 5.27 -13.03
CA THR A 132 -11.33 6.15 -13.92
C THR A 132 -12.71 5.59 -14.21
N LYS A 133 -12.85 4.27 -14.37
CA LYS A 133 -14.14 3.60 -14.59
C LYS A 133 -15.11 3.87 -13.44
N LYS A 134 -14.61 3.92 -12.19
CA LYS A 134 -15.41 4.25 -11.01
C LYS A 134 -15.75 5.73 -10.90
N SER A 135 -14.80 6.63 -11.20
CA SER A 135 -15.00 8.07 -11.02
C SER A 135 -15.70 8.76 -12.19
N ASN A 136 -15.49 8.28 -13.42
CA ASN A 136 -16.06 8.84 -14.66
C ASN A 136 -16.14 7.77 -15.76
N SER A 137 -17.22 6.96 -15.72
CA SER A 137 -17.44 5.86 -16.66
C SER A 137 -17.47 6.31 -18.13
N ASP A 138 -18.07 7.46 -18.45
CA ASP A 138 -18.18 7.94 -19.83
C ASP A 138 -16.80 8.27 -20.41
N ARG A 139 -15.97 9.01 -19.65
CA ARG A 139 -14.58 9.29 -20.03
C ARG A 139 -13.79 7.99 -20.21
N TYR A 140 -13.96 7.03 -19.29
CA TYR A 140 -13.30 5.74 -19.40
C TYR A 140 -13.66 5.03 -20.70
N GLN A 141 -14.96 4.93 -21.04
CA GLN A 141 -15.43 4.23 -22.25
C GLN A 141 -14.84 4.83 -23.52
N ILE A 142 -14.83 6.16 -23.64
CA ILE A 142 -14.29 6.86 -24.82
C ILE A 142 -12.79 6.60 -24.96
N ILE A 143 -12.02 6.80 -23.89
CA ILE A 143 -10.55 6.66 -23.92
C ILE A 143 -10.14 5.20 -24.13
N ASN A 144 -10.85 4.25 -23.50
CA ASN A 144 -10.55 2.82 -23.59
C ASN A 144 -10.77 2.27 -25.00
N LYS A 145 -11.73 2.79 -25.76
CA LYS A 145 -11.97 2.42 -27.17
C LYS A 145 -10.72 2.59 -28.04
N TYR A 146 -9.83 3.52 -27.67
CA TYR A 146 -8.60 3.82 -28.38
C TYR A 146 -7.38 3.07 -27.86
N GLY A 147 -7.56 2.11 -26.94
CA GLY A 147 -6.45 1.32 -26.41
C GLY A 147 -5.44 2.14 -25.59
N LEU A 148 -5.86 3.28 -25.04
CA LEU A 148 -4.97 4.17 -24.26
C LEU A 148 -4.71 3.63 -22.85
N TYR A 149 -5.73 3.04 -22.20
CA TYR A 149 -5.58 2.44 -20.86
C TYR A 149 -4.75 1.16 -20.86
N ASN A 150 -4.92 0.31 -21.87
CA ASN A 150 -4.16 -0.95 -22.00
C ASN A 150 -2.93 -0.81 -22.91
N HIS A 151 -2.64 0.40 -23.38
CA HIS A 151 -1.46 0.75 -24.17
C HIS A 151 -1.35 -0.03 -25.50
N THR A 152 -2.48 -0.45 -26.08
CA THR A 152 -2.52 -1.27 -27.31
C THR A 152 -2.59 -0.46 -28.60
N SER A 153 -2.76 0.86 -28.53
CA SER A 153 -2.81 1.70 -29.73
C SER A 153 -1.54 1.60 -30.59
N ASP A 154 -1.72 1.41 -31.90
CA ASP A 154 -0.61 1.34 -32.86
C ASP A 154 0.14 2.67 -33.01
N LEU A 155 -0.51 3.79 -32.67
CA LEU A 155 0.09 5.13 -32.73
C LEU A 155 1.02 5.44 -31.56
N ILE A 156 1.02 4.60 -30.52
CA ILE A 156 2.05 4.60 -29.49
C ILE A 156 3.30 3.95 -30.10
N VAL A 157 4.37 4.72 -30.29
CA VAL A 157 5.61 4.22 -30.94
C VAL A 157 6.66 3.73 -29.94
N GLU A 158 6.69 4.32 -28.76
CA GLU A 158 7.61 3.98 -27.66
C GLU A 158 6.86 4.08 -26.33
N LYS A 159 7.24 3.22 -25.37
CA LYS A 159 6.67 3.15 -24.02
C LYS A 159 7.79 3.24 -23.00
N TRP A 160 8.00 4.43 -22.46
CA TRP A 160 9.07 4.70 -21.51
C TRP A 160 8.61 4.30 -20.10
N CYS A 161 9.39 3.44 -19.43
CA CYS A 161 9.07 2.91 -18.12
C CYS A 161 10.32 2.43 -17.36
N ASN A 162 10.23 2.32 -16.04
CA ASN A 162 11.22 1.61 -15.26
C ASN A 162 11.01 0.09 -15.42
N VAL A 163 11.85 -0.54 -16.26
CA VAL A 163 11.74 -1.98 -16.56
C VAL A 163 11.91 -2.83 -15.29
N LYS A 164 12.76 -2.40 -14.35
CA LYS A 164 13.01 -3.14 -13.10
C LYS A 164 11.82 -3.16 -12.16
N SER A 165 10.87 -2.24 -12.32
CA SER A 165 9.69 -2.11 -11.46
C SER A 165 8.44 -2.78 -12.04
N GLN A 166 8.55 -3.37 -13.24
CA GLN A 166 7.46 -4.13 -13.86
C GLN A 166 7.28 -5.51 -13.22
N LEU A 167 6.14 -6.15 -13.50
CA LEU A 167 5.91 -7.55 -13.12
C LEU A 167 6.95 -8.46 -13.82
N ALA A 168 7.39 -9.54 -13.14
CA ALA A 168 8.50 -10.38 -13.58
C ALA A 168 8.34 -10.97 -15.00
N ASP A 169 7.10 -11.22 -15.43
CA ASP A 169 6.78 -11.81 -16.74
C ASP A 169 6.26 -10.77 -17.75
N PHE A 170 6.34 -9.47 -17.42
CA PHE A 170 5.92 -8.42 -18.34
C PHE A 170 6.95 -8.23 -19.46
N GLN A 171 6.48 -8.20 -20.70
CA GLN A 171 7.29 -7.89 -21.88
C GLN A 171 6.49 -7.05 -22.85
N ASP A 172 7.08 -5.96 -23.34
CA ASP A 172 6.51 -5.16 -24.42
C ASP A 172 7.58 -4.78 -25.45
N GLN A 173 7.31 -5.01 -26.74
CA GLN A 173 8.28 -4.76 -27.81
C GLN A 173 8.61 -3.27 -27.99
N LYS A 174 7.76 -2.37 -27.50
CA LYS A 174 7.92 -0.92 -27.61
C LYS A 174 8.50 -0.31 -26.33
N GLU A 175 8.86 -1.11 -25.33
CA GLU A 175 9.37 -0.60 -24.06
C GLU A 175 10.75 0.06 -24.19
N LYS A 176 10.96 1.12 -23.41
CA LYS A 176 12.23 1.84 -23.27
C LYS A 176 12.48 2.05 -21.80
N ASN A 177 13.64 1.58 -21.32
CA ASN A 177 13.98 1.70 -19.91
C ASN A 177 14.31 3.15 -19.54
N TYR A 178 13.62 3.67 -18.54
CA TYR A 178 13.91 4.95 -17.91
C TYR A 178 13.67 4.87 -16.41
N ASP A 179 14.67 5.30 -15.63
CA ASP A 179 14.61 5.32 -14.17
C ASP A 179 14.86 6.76 -13.73
N VAL A 180 13.82 7.40 -13.18
CA VAL A 180 13.83 8.79 -12.73
C VAL A 180 14.90 9.05 -11.66
N VAL A 181 15.16 8.09 -10.77
CA VAL A 181 16.19 8.26 -9.73
C VAL A 181 17.59 8.29 -10.35
N GLU A 182 17.84 7.46 -11.37
CA GLU A 182 19.09 7.47 -12.12
C GLU A 182 19.19 8.66 -13.08
N GLY A 183 18.07 9.08 -13.67
CA GLY A 183 17.95 10.30 -14.49
C GLY A 183 18.39 11.53 -13.69
N PHE A 184 17.84 11.72 -12.50
CA PHE A 184 18.26 12.79 -11.58
C PHE A 184 19.76 12.76 -11.29
N LYS A 185 20.35 11.57 -11.04
CA LYS A 185 21.79 11.43 -10.75
C LYS A 185 22.68 11.89 -11.90
N LYS A 186 22.24 11.76 -13.15
CA LYS A 186 23.00 12.17 -14.35
C LYS A 186 23.00 13.67 -14.59
N LEU A 187 22.03 14.41 -14.04
CA LEU A 187 21.97 15.86 -14.19
C LEU A 187 23.23 16.56 -13.63
N SER A 188 23.60 17.68 -14.25
CA SER A 188 24.65 18.56 -13.72
C SER A 188 24.25 19.13 -12.36
N THR A 189 25.23 19.53 -11.55
CA THR A 189 24.96 20.12 -10.22
C THR A 189 24.03 21.33 -10.31
N GLU A 190 24.26 22.23 -11.26
CA GLU A 190 23.41 23.40 -11.51
C GLU A 190 21.97 23.01 -11.85
N LYS A 191 21.77 21.98 -12.69
CA LYS A 191 20.44 21.49 -13.07
C LYS A 191 19.74 20.80 -11.91
N LYS A 192 20.46 20.03 -11.09
CA LYS A 192 19.92 19.44 -9.85
C LYS A 192 19.43 20.50 -8.90
N GLU A 193 20.22 21.53 -8.63
CA GLU A 193 19.85 22.63 -7.74
C GLU A 193 18.60 23.37 -8.24
N ARG A 194 18.53 23.68 -9.54
CA ARG A 194 17.34 24.29 -10.16
C ARG A 194 16.09 23.42 -10.09
N LEU A 195 16.25 22.11 -10.28
CA LEU A 195 15.14 21.17 -10.23
C LEU A 195 14.61 21.00 -8.81
N LEU A 196 15.51 20.89 -7.82
CA LEU A 196 15.17 20.89 -6.41
C LEU A 196 14.47 22.19 -5.99
N SER A 197 14.99 23.35 -6.41
CA SER A 197 14.41 24.65 -6.08
C SER A 197 13.03 24.84 -6.73
N PHE A 198 12.80 24.29 -7.92
CA PHE A 198 11.48 24.25 -8.54
C PHE A 198 10.46 23.51 -7.66
N PHE A 199 10.86 22.40 -7.04
CA PHE A 199 10.02 21.67 -6.08
C PHE A 199 10.06 22.25 -4.65
N GLY A 200 10.55 23.49 -4.48
CA GLY A 200 10.58 24.19 -3.21
C GLY A 200 11.65 23.69 -2.22
N ILE A 201 12.64 22.94 -2.71
CA ILE A 201 13.78 22.45 -1.93
C ILE A 201 14.97 23.37 -2.19
N TYR A 202 15.13 24.37 -1.33
CA TYR A 202 16.25 25.34 -1.41
C TYR A 202 17.46 24.88 -0.59
N ASP A 203 17.19 24.28 0.56
CA ASP A 203 18.18 23.73 1.46
C ASP A 203 17.92 22.24 1.68
N LYS A 204 18.99 21.51 1.99
CA LYS A 204 18.85 20.12 2.40
C LYS A 204 18.08 20.04 3.72
N ILE A 205 17.17 19.10 3.81
CA ILE A 205 16.43 18.77 5.01
C ILE A 205 17.42 18.18 6.01
N GLU A 206 17.58 18.88 7.14
CA GLU A 206 18.50 18.44 8.19
C GLU A 206 17.97 17.20 8.88
N VAL A 207 18.75 16.12 8.79
CA VAL A 207 18.38 14.81 9.33
C VAL A 207 19.60 14.16 9.97
N LYS A 208 19.43 13.50 11.12
CA LYS A 208 20.50 12.71 11.76
C LYS A 208 20.74 11.40 11.01
N LYS A 209 22.00 10.94 10.97
CA LYS A 209 22.47 9.77 10.21
C LYS A 209 21.74 8.44 10.49
N ASN A 210 21.08 8.29 11.64
CA ASN A 210 20.40 7.05 12.03
C ASN A 210 18.87 7.21 12.15
N SER A 211 18.32 8.29 11.60
CA SER A 211 16.88 8.55 11.60
C SER A 211 16.09 7.52 10.77
N VAL A 212 14.78 7.55 10.97
CA VAL A 212 13.80 6.76 10.23
C VAL A 212 12.92 7.70 9.43
N LEU A 213 12.83 7.51 8.12
CA LEU A 213 11.90 8.20 7.26
C LEU A 213 10.57 7.46 7.23
N LEU A 214 9.48 8.09 7.67
CA LEU A 214 8.12 7.58 7.56
C LEU A 214 7.36 8.33 6.46
N LEU A 215 6.88 7.59 5.45
CA LEU A 215 6.02 8.13 4.40
C LEU A 215 4.56 7.95 4.80
N THR A 216 3.80 9.03 4.88
CA THR A 216 2.35 8.95 5.17
C THR A 216 1.53 8.81 3.90
N GLN A 217 0.27 8.41 4.07
CA GLN A 217 -0.74 8.21 3.04
C GLN A 217 -2.08 8.78 3.50
N GLN A 218 -2.93 9.19 2.57
CA GLN A 218 -4.21 9.88 2.83
C GLN A 218 -5.41 8.91 2.99
N PHE A 219 -5.31 7.91 3.88
CA PHE A 219 -6.29 6.82 3.96
C PHE A 219 -7.73 7.30 4.18
N SER A 220 -7.95 8.24 5.11
CA SER A 220 -9.29 8.75 5.41
C SER A 220 -9.88 9.56 4.25
N ASN A 221 -9.07 10.34 3.55
CA ASN A 221 -9.51 11.12 2.40
C ASN A 221 -10.00 10.23 1.26
N LEU A 222 -9.39 9.04 1.11
CA LEU A 222 -9.77 8.04 0.12
C LEU A 222 -10.90 7.12 0.60
N GLY A 223 -11.40 7.29 1.83
CA GLY A 223 -12.44 6.43 2.42
C GLY A 223 -11.97 5.01 2.72
N GLN A 224 -10.66 4.78 2.81
CA GLN A 224 -10.08 3.45 3.09
C GLN A 224 -10.14 3.11 4.59
N LEU A 225 -9.97 4.11 5.45
CA LEU A 225 -10.02 4.01 6.91
C LEU A 225 -10.89 5.14 7.49
N SER A 226 -11.51 4.92 8.64
CA SER A 226 -12.08 6.03 9.42
C SER A 226 -10.98 7.01 9.87
N PHE A 227 -11.37 8.18 10.36
CA PHE A 227 -10.41 9.14 10.91
C PHE A 227 -9.66 8.56 12.12
N GLU A 228 -10.41 7.91 13.03
CA GLU A 228 -9.88 7.25 14.21
C GLU A 228 -8.94 6.09 13.86
N GLU A 229 -9.31 5.28 12.86
CA GLU A 229 -8.49 4.18 12.37
C GLU A 229 -7.19 4.65 11.74
N HIS A 230 -7.23 5.78 11.03
CA HIS A 230 -6.06 6.38 10.41
C HIS A 230 -5.11 6.98 11.47
N ILE A 231 -5.61 7.48 12.60
CA ILE A 231 -4.75 7.78 13.76
C ILE A 231 -4.14 6.49 14.33
N ARG A 232 -4.99 5.48 14.56
CA ARG A 232 -4.58 4.23 15.22
C ARG A 232 -3.54 3.44 14.43
N ILE A 233 -3.60 3.41 13.11
CA ILE A 233 -2.65 2.65 12.28
C ILE A 233 -1.21 3.19 12.43
N TYR A 234 -1.02 4.51 12.50
CA TYR A 234 0.30 5.08 12.75
C TYR A 234 0.72 4.97 14.22
N GLN A 235 -0.20 5.09 15.19
CA GLN A 235 0.15 4.84 16.59
C GLN A 235 0.61 3.39 16.81
N SER A 236 -0.08 2.43 16.19
CA SER A 236 0.31 1.01 16.17
C SER A 236 1.70 0.83 15.57
N LEU A 237 1.96 1.49 14.43
CA LEU A 237 3.27 1.48 13.79
C LEU A 237 4.39 1.94 14.75
N PHE A 238 4.17 3.04 15.46
CA PHE A 238 5.12 3.57 16.44
C PHE A 238 5.31 2.64 17.65
N ASP A 239 4.24 2.07 18.20
CA ASP A 239 4.32 1.28 19.43
C ASP A 239 4.87 -0.15 19.21
N PHE A 240 4.64 -0.75 18.03
CA PHE A 240 5.03 -2.12 17.74
C PHE A 240 6.28 -2.26 16.86
N TYR A 241 6.53 -1.35 15.90
CA TYR A 241 7.53 -1.57 14.85
C TYR A 241 8.69 -0.57 14.86
N LEU A 242 8.56 0.55 15.57
CA LEU A 242 9.59 1.58 15.68
C LEU A 242 10.24 1.57 17.06
N SER A 243 11.53 1.91 17.12
CA SER A 243 12.24 2.03 18.39
C SER A 243 11.88 3.34 19.08
N GLN A 244 11.79 3.33 20.41
CA GLN A 244 11.61 4.56 21.20
C GLN A 244 12.79 5.55 21.06
N ASN A 245 13.95 5.09 20.59
CA ASN A 245 15.14 5.90 20.35
C ASN A 245 15.27 6.35 18.88
N ASP A 246 14.35 5.92 17.99
CA ASP A 246 14.40 6.34 16.60
C ASP A 246 13.98 7.82 16.50
N GLU A 247 14.77 8.60 15.77
CA GLU A 247 14.36 9.94 15.36
C GLU A 247 13.55 9.83 14.08
N ILE A 248 12.28 10.21 14.13
CA ILE A 248 11.35 10.04 13.01
C ILE A 248 11.30 11.31 12.17
N VAL A 249 11.63 11.18 10.90
CA VAL A 249 11.38 12.18 9.87
C VAL A 249 10.13 11.76 9.12
N MET A 250 9.07 12.55 9.20
CA MET A 250 7.78 12.20 8.60
C MET A 250 7.54 13.03 7.34
N LYS A 251 7.43 12.37 6.19
CA LYS A 251 7.08 12.98 4.91
C LYS A 251 5.59 12.81 4.69
N LEU A 252 4.85 13.92 4.77
CA LEU A 252 3.40 13.88 4.62
C LEU A 252 3.01 13.69 3.15
N HIS A 253 1.95 12.91 2.93
CA HIS A 253 1.26 12.95 1.65
C HIS A 253 0.63 14.35 1.46
N PRO A 254 0.70 14.96 0.26
CA PRO A 254 0.25 16.35 0.05
C PRO A 254 -1.22 16.60 0.42
N ASP A 255 -2.06 15.59 0.25
CA ASP A 255 -3.49 15.66 0.50
C ASP A 255 -3.89 15.03 1.86
N ASP A 256 -2.93 14.60 2.70
CA ASP A 256 -3.21 14.04 4.03
C ASP A 256 -3.51 15.14 5.06
N ILE A 257 -4.64 15.01 5.75
CA ILE A 257 -5.21 16.02 6.66
C ILE A 257 -4.83 15.80 8.13
N MET A 258 -4.03 14.77 8.42
CA MET A 258 -3.73 14.37 9.79
C MET A 258 -2.81 15.35 10.55
N TYR A 259 -3.06 15.47 11.85
CA TYR A 259 -2.38 16.42 12.75
C TYR A 259 -1.16 15.81 13.46
N TYR A 260 -0.28 15.10 12.75
CA TYR A 260 0.80 14.30 13.34
C TYR A 260 1.66 14.99 14.42
N GLU A 261 1.89 16.30 14.33
CA GLU A 261 2.63 17.08 15.35
C GLU A 261 1.99 17.04 16.74
N LYS A 262 0.68 16.74 16.85
CA LYS A 262 -0.01 16.54 18.13
C LYS A 262 -0.12 15.07 18.55
N LEU A 263 0.09 14.14 17.61
CA LEU A 263 -0.03 12.70 17.87
C LEU A 263 1.28 12.11 18.39
N PHE A 264 2.42 12.63 17.94
CA PHE A 264 3.74 12.05 18.21
C PHE A 264 4.71 13.09 18.75
N ASP A 265 5.43 12.70 19.80
CA ASP A 265 6.54 13.49 20.34
C ASP A 265 7.78 13.35 19.43
N ASN A 266 8.58 14.42 19.34
CA ASN A 266 9.92 14.41 18.73
C ASN A 266 9.98 13.93 17.26
N ILE A 267 8.97 14.29 16.46
CA ILE A 267 8.97 14.06 15.02
C ILE A 267 9.44 15.30 14.25
N ASN A 268 10.16 15.09 13.15
CA ASN A 268 10.54 16.12 12.20
C ASN A 268 9.65 16.02 10.95
N ILE A 269 8.76 16.98 10.72
CA ILE A 269 7.84 16.92 9.58
C ILE A 269 8.43 17.62 8.35
N VAL A 270 8.44 16.89 7.23
CA VAL A 270 8.73 17.43 5.89
C VAL A 270 7.41 17.83 5.23
N LYS A 271 7.06 19.11 5.32
CA LYS A 271 5.81 19.68 4.78
C LYS A 271 5.85 19.98 3.28
N SER A 272 7.04 20.00 2.65
CA SER A 272 7.19 20.41 1.25
C SER A 272 6.54 19.41 0.30
N VAL A 273 5.82 19.92 -0.71
CA VAL A 273 5.18 19.12 -1.77
C VAL A 273 6.20 18.87 -2.88
N PHE A 274 6.73 17.65 -2.94
CA PHE A 274 7.68 17.23 -3.99
C PHE A 274 7.58 15.71 -4.21
N PRO A 275 7.90 15.21 -5.42
CA PRO A 275 7.89 13.77 -5.75
C PRO A 275 8.75 12.92 -4.80
N ALA A 276 8.28 11.73 -4.43
CA ALA A 276 9.00 10.85 -3.50
C ALA A 276 10.38 10.42 -4.05
N GLU A 277 10.53 10.38 -5.37
CA GLU A 277 11.74 10.05 -6.11
C GLU A 277 12.90 11.00 -5.80
N LEU A 278 12.62 12.22 -5.34
CA LEU A 278 13.64 13.18 -4.92
C LEU A 278 14.16 12.95 -3.50
N LEU A 279 13.47 12.15 -2.67
CA LEU A 279 13.84 11.90 -1.28
C LEU A 279 15.33 11.52 -1.08
N PRO A 280 15.96 10.70 -1.93
CA PRO A 280 17.38 10.37 -1.79
C PRO A 280 18.33 11.58 -1.89
N PHE A 281 17.87 12.71 -2.43
CA PHE A 281 18.72 13.86 -2.74
C PHE A 281 18.47 15.06 -1.83
N VAL A 282 17.36 15.09 -1.11
CA VAL A 282 16.95 16.24 -0.29
C VAL A 282 17.55 16.24 1.11
N PHE A 283 18.10 15.14 1.61
CA PHE A 283 18.56 15.06 3.00
C PHE A 283 20.03 15.47 3.17
N SER A 284 20.34 16.12 4.31
CA SER A 284 21.72 16.39 4.72
C SER A 284 22.48 15.10 5.05
N ASN A 285 21.80 14.15 5.69
CA ASN A 285 22.24 12.77 5.85
C ASN A 285 21.09 11.84 5.44
N MET A 286 21.41 10.78 4.71
CA MET A 286 20.41 9.77 4.36
C MET A 286 19.87 9.08 5.61
N PRO A 287 18.54 9.02 5.80
CA PRO A 287 17.92 8.19 6.81
C PRO A 287 18.39 6.74 6.70
N ARG A 288 18.51 6.05 7.83
CA ARG A 288 18.94 4.65 7.87
C ARG A 288 17.84 3.73 7.35
N LYS A 289 16.61 3.99 7.79
CA LYS A 289 15.44 3.16 7.54
C LYS A 289 14.34 4.00 6.89
N VAL A 290 13.64 3.42 5.92
CA VAL A 290 12.41 3.98 5.36
C VAL A 290 11.22 3.09 5.73
N VAL A 291 10.09 3.71 6.03
CA VAL A 291 8.88 3.04 6.53
C VAL A 291 7.67 3.54 5.75
N THR A 292 6.82 2.62 5.32
CA THR A 292 5.52 2.94 4.73
C THR A 292 4.53 1.80 4.93
N ILE A 293 3.23 2.11 4.94
CA ILE A 293 2.19 1.11 5.02
C ILE A 293 1.93 0.48 3.65
N SER A 294 1.77 1.29 2.61
CA SER A 294 1.38 0.83 1.27
C SER A 294 1.65 1.89 0.19
N SER A 295 2.59 2.82 0.44
CA SER A 295 2.93 3.87 -0.52
C SER A 295 3.69 3.31 -1.70
N THR A 296 3.22 3.56 -2.92
CA THR A 296 3.90 3.15 -4.15
C THR A 296 5.20 3.92 -4.41
N GLY A 297 5.35 5.11 -3.82
CA GLY A 297 6.57 5.94 -3.95
C GLY A 297 7.82 5.27 -3.38
N ILE A 298 7.67 4.23 -2.56
CA ILE A 298 8.80 3.46 -2.03
C ILE A 298 9.52 2.64 -3.09
N ASN A 299 8.81 2.21 -4.14
CA ASN A 299 9.31 1.22 -5.11
C ASN A 299 10.58 1.67 -5.83
N LEU A 300 10.73 2.97 -6.08
CA LEU A 300 11.89 3.54 -6.75
C LEU A 300 13.06 3.86 -5.82
N ILE A 301 12.78 4.11 -4.53
CA ILE A 301 13.78 4.66 -3.62
C ILE A 301 14.26 3.65 -2.57
N ARG A 302 13.61 2.48 -2.45
CA ARG A 302 13.90 1.51 -1.39
C ARG A 302 15.38 1.11 -1.31
N ASP A 303 16.01 0.90 -2.46
CA ASP A 303 17.42 0.50 -2.55
C ASP A 303 18.40 1.63 -2.20
N GLN A 304 17.90 2.85 -1.99
CA GLN A 304 18.71 3.98 -1.52
C GLN A 304 18.81 4.01 0.02
N PHE A 305 18.02 3.20 0.74
CA PHE A 305 18.04 3.10 2.21
C PHE A 305 18.67 1.78 2.65
N LYS A 306 19.27 1.78 3.86
CA LYS A 306 19.89 0.57 4.41
C LYS A 306 18.85 -0.46 4.83
N GLU A 307 17.71 0.02 5.34
CA GLU A 307 16.62 -0.80 5.84
C GLU A 307 15.29 -0.28 5.29
N CYS A 308 14.38 -1.20 4.98
CA CYS A 308 13.03 -0.89 4.52
C CYS A 308 12.02 -1.67 5.36
N LEU A 309 11.02 -0.98 5.90
CA LEU A 309 9.85 -1.59 6.54
C LEU A 309 8.61 -1.19 5.74
N GLU A 310 8.09 -2.13 4.99
CA GLU A 310 6.95 -1.92 4.11
C GLU A 310 5.86 -2.93 4.45
N PHE A 311 4.61 -2.47 4.48
CA PHE A 311 3.44 -3.33 4.61
C PHE A 311 2.72 -3.46 3.26
N ASN A 312 1.57 -4.13 3.25
CA ASN A 312 0.73 -4.30 2.08
C ASN A 312 -0.68 -3.75 2.35
N ALA A 313 -1.51 -3.68 1.32
CA ALA A 313 -2.91 -3.24 1.47
C ALA A 313 -3.72 -4.10 2.46
N LEU A 314 -3.32 -5.37 2.69
CA LEU A 314 -3.96 -6.21 3.70
C LEU A 314 -3.74 -5.66 5.11
N TYR A 315 -2.58 -5.04 5.39
CA TYR A 315 -2.28 -4.43 6.69
C TYR A 315 -3.25 -3.31 7.08
N GLU A 316 -3.81 -2.57 6.11
CA GLU A 316 -4.86 -1.57 6.37
C GLU A 316 -6.08 -2.18 7.09
N LYS A 317 -6.30 -3.50 6.91
CA LYS A 317 -7.37 -4.25 7.61
C LYS A 317 -6.87 -4.97 8.85
N THR A 318 -5.60 -5.39 8.88
CA THR A 318 -5.07 -6.30 9.92
C THR A 318 -4.26 -5.62 11.01
N PHE A 319 -3.92 -4.33 10.89
CA PHE A 319 -3.17 -3.58 11.91
C PHE A 319 -3.84 -3.60 13.30
N LYS A 320 -5.17 -3.70 13.33
CA LYS A 320 -5.96 -3.80 14.57
C LYS A 320 -5.58 -5.01 15.43
N PHE A 321 -4.89 -5.98 14.84
CA PHE A 321 -4.46 -7.22 15.47
C PHE A 321 -2.95 -7.25 15.73
N ASP A 322 -2.25 -6.10 15.63
CA ASP A 322 -0.81 -6.01 15.92
C ASP A 322 -0.46 -6.52 17.32
N HIS A 323 -1.34 -6.36 18.31
CA HIS A 323 -1.14 -6.94 19.63
C HIS A 323 -1.08 -8.47 19.60
N ILE A 324 -1.97 -9.14 18.85
CA ILE A 324 -1.95 -10.60 18.70
C ILE A 324 -0.64 -11.02 18.01
N TYR A 325 -0.30 -10.39 16.89
CA TYR A 325 0.92 -10.71 16.13
C TYR A 325 2.18 -10.46 16.96
N TYR A 326 2.20 -9.41 17.78
CA TYR A 326 3.31 -9.12 18.69
C TYR A 326 3.48 -10.22 19.74
N ILE A 327 2.40 -10.68 20.37
CA ILE A 327 2.46 -11.77 21.34
C ILE A 327 2.96 -13.06 20.67
N ILE A 328 2.46 -13.40 19.48
CA ILE A 328 2.94 -14.56 18.72
C ILE A 328 4.44 -14.45 18.41
N ALA A 329 4.90 -13.29 17.96
CA ALA A 329 6.31 -13.06 17.67
C ALA A 329 7.20 -13.23 18.92
N ILE A 330 6.73 -12.79 20.08
CA ILE A 330 7.42 -12.99 21.37
C ILE A 330 7.41 -14.47 21.78
N LEU A 331 6.30 -15.18 21.59
CA LEU A 331 6.21 -16.61 21.90
C LEU A 331 7.16 -17.43 21.03
N LEU A 332 7.15 -17.23 19.72
CA LEU A 332 8.09 -17.88 18.80
C LEU A 332 9.54 -17.59 19.14
N LYS A 333 9.82 -16.36 19.61
CA LYS A 333 11.14 -15.98 20.12
C LYS A 333 11.55 -16.78 21.35
N ILE A 334 10.64 -16.98 22.31
CA ILE A 334 10.87 -17.76 23.54
C ILE A 334 11.04 -19.25 23.21
N MET A 335 10.21 -19.77 22.30
CA MET A 335 10.31 -21.15 21.81
C MET A 335 11.62 -21.40 21.04
N ASN A 336 12.33 -20.33 20.65
CA ASN A 336 13.58 -20.38 19.89
C ASN A 336 13.45 -21.17 18.59
N GLU A 337 12.33 -20.97 17.93
CA GLU A 337 12.00 -21.65 16.68
C GLU A 337 12.64 -20.94 15.50
N VAL A 338 13.00 -21.72 14.49
CA VAL A 338 13.65 -21.21 13.27
C VAL A 338 12.83 -21.49 12.02
N LYS A 339 11.80 -22.35 12.13
CA LYS A 339 10.90 -22.71 11.04
C LYS A 339 9.49 -22.78 11.56
N VAL A 340 8.55 -22.19 10.85
CA VAL A 340 7.13 -22.21 11.23
C VAL A 340 6.28 -22.29 9.97
N ASP A 341 5.38 -23.27 9.93
CA ASP A 341 4.33 -23.27 8.92
C ASP A 341 3.22 -22.32 9.35
N PHE A 342 2.55 -21.69 8.39
CA PHE A 342 1.39 -20.85 8.66
C PHE A 342 0.30 -21.06 7.63
N TYR A 343 -0.92 -20.71 8.04
CA TYR A 343 -2.08 -20.65 7.17
C TYR A 343 -2.97 -19.46 7.56
N GLY A 344 -3.42 -18.72 6.55
CA GLY A 344 -4.36 -17.62 6.73
C GLY A 344 -3.85 -16.42 7.54
N ILE A 345 -2.53 -16.19 7.56
CA ILE A 345 -1.87 -15.07 8.26
C ILE A 345 -1.45 -13.99 7.26
N ASN A 346 -1.53 -12.72 7.67
CA ASN A 346 -0.84 -11.65 6.92
C ASN A 346 0.68 -11.80 7.07
N ILE A 347 1.30 -12.49 6.12
CA ILE A 347 2.71 -12.84 6.16
C ILE A 347 3.65 -11.63 6.22
N VAL A 348 3.28 -10.53 5.55
CA VAL A 348 4.09 -9.29 5.57
C VAL A 348 4.08 -8.69 6.97
N GLN A 349 2.91 -8.60 7.60
CA GLN A 349 2.77 -8.14 8.98
C GLN A 349 3.55 -9.03 9.95
N MET A 350 3.42 -10.35 9.86
CA MET A 350 4.13 -11.29 10.75
C MET A 350 5.66 -11.19 10.60
N LYS A 351 6.19 -11.12 9.36
CA LYS A 351 7.63 -10.93 9.12
C LYS A 351 8.13 -9.60 9.71
N ASN A 352 7.38 -8.53 9.53
CA ASN A 352 7.71 -7.22 10.08
C ASN A 352 7.70 -7.24 11.61
N MET A 353 6.76 -7.95 12.22
CA MET A 353 6.65 -8.07 13.67
C MET A 353 7.80 -8.90 14.27
N LEU A 354 8.14 -10.02 13.64
CA LEU A 354 9.30 -10.84 14.02
C LEU A 354 10.60 -10.03 13.97
N SER A 355 10.78 -9.26 12.90
CA SER A 355 11.90 -8.33 12.75
C SER A 355 11.92 -7.27 13.87
N ALA A 356 10.77 -6.71 14.23
CA ALA A 356 10.65 -5.71 15.30
C ALA A 356 11.01 -6.26 16.70
N VAL A 357 10.73 -7.53 16.98
CA VAL A 357 11.15 -8.20 18.23
C VAL A 357 12.58 -8.76 18.18
N GLY A 358 13.32 -8.51 17.09
CA GLY A 358 14.71 -8.91 16.91
C GLY A 358 14.89 -10.39 16.53
N LYS A 359 13.91 -10.98 15.84
CA LYS A 359 13.97 -12.34 15.30
C LYS A 359 13.95 -12.30 13.78
N HIS A 360 15.11 -12.53 13.17
CA HIS A 360 15.33 -12.48 11.72
C HIS A 360 15.59 -13.86 11.11
N ASP A 361 15.75 -14.88 11.96
CA ASP A 361 16.15 -16.25 11.63
C ASP A 361 14.95 -17.21 11.46
N ILE A 362 13.72 -16.73 11.65
CA ILE A 362 12.52 -17.54 11.49
C ILE A 362 12.08 -17.56 10.03
N GLU A 363 12.14 -18.74 9.43
CA GLU A 363 11.59 -19.03 8.11
C GLU A 363 10.09 -19.37 8.22
N LEU A 364 9.26 -18.56 7.58
CA LEU A 364 7.81 -18.74 7.53
C LEU A 364 7.39 -19.37 6.20
N HIS A 365 6.69 -20.50 6.27
CA HIS A 365 6.25 -21.26 5.10
C HIS A 365 4.72 -21.35 5.05
N CYS A 366 4.11 -20.99 3.92
CA CYS A 366 2.67 -21.05 3.75
C CYS A 366 2.23 -22.49 3.47
N ARG A 367 1.41 -23.07 4.34
CA ARG A 367 0.99 -24.47 4.25
C ARG A 367 0.08 -24.72 3.04
N GLN A 368 0.54 -25.55 2.10
CA GLN A 368 -0.25 -26.04 0.97
C GLN A 368 -0.71 -27.49 1.16
N PHE A 369 -1.86 -27.85 0.57
CA PHE A 369 -2.49 -29.14 0.81
C PHE A 369 -1.69 -30.38 0.35
N ASN A 370 -0.87 -30.22 -0.68
CA ASN A 370 -0.11 -31.32 -1.28
C ASN A 370 1.37 -31.35 -0.88
N GLU A 371 1.78 -30.52 0.07
CA GLU A 371 3.18 -30.41 0.49
C GLU A 371 3.41 -31.14 1.82
N SER A 372 4.65 -31.53 2.11
CA SER A 372 5.03 -32.03 3.45
C SER A 372 5.19 -30.86 4.42
N LYS A 373 4.93 -31.08 5.72
CA LYS A 373 5.17 -30.04 6.74
C LYS A 373 6.63 -29.57 6.71
N PHE A 374 6.83 -28.26 6.84
CA PHE A 374 8.13 -27.61 6.90
C PHE A 374 8.65 -27.49 8.35
N SER A 375 7.71 -27.45 9.32
CA SER A 375 7.97 -27.35 10.74
C SER A 375 7.04 -28.26 11.54
N ASP A 376 7.32 -28.45 12.83
CA ASP A 376 6.40 -29.09 13.79
C ASP A 376 5.39 -28.09 14.40
N ILE A 377 5.51 -26.80 14.05
CA ILE A 377 4.60 -25.73 14.48
C ILE A 377 3.82 -25.17 13.29
N LEU A 378 2.50 -25.10 13.46
CA LEU A 378 1.57 -24.46 12.54
C LEU A 378 0.87 -23.27 13.21
N LEU A 379 0.93 -22.10 12.58
CA LEU A 379 0.11 -20.94 12.94
C LEU A 379 -1.12 -20.87 12.04
N ILE A 380 -2.29 -20.60 12.62
CA ILE A 380 -3.54 -20.46 11.87
C ILE A 380 -4.21 -19.15 12.25
N ASP A 381 -4.64 -18.37 11.25
CA ASP A 381 -5.46 -17.18 11.46
C ASP A 381 -6.59 -17.10 10.42
N ASP A 382 -7.49 -16.15 10.61
CA ASP A 382 -8.78 -16.07 9.91
C ASP A 382 -8.75 -15.17 8.65
N PHE A 383 -7.56 -14.95 8.08
CA PHE A 383 -7.40 -14.23 6.82
C PHE A 383 -7.28 -15.22 5.66
N GLU A 384 -7.82 -14.91 4.49
CA GLU A 384 -7.58 -15.69 3.25
C GLU A 384 -7.84 -17.21 3.39
N THR A 385 -8.93 -17.59 4.05
CA THR A 385 -9.29 -19.00 4.31
C THR A 385 -10.05 -19.63 3.14
N ASP A 386 -9.33 -20.29 2.23
CA ASP A 386 -9.92 -20.98 1.06
C ASP A 386 -10.27 -22.47 1.31
N TYR A 387 -9.77 -23.06 2.39
CA TYR A 387 -9.99 -24.48 2.71
C TYR A 387 -11.24 -24.74 3.56
N SER A 388 -11.84 -25.91 3.32
CA SER A 388 -12.87 -26.46 4.19
C SER A 388 -12.31 -26.88 5.56
N LEU A 389 -13.15 -26.85 6.60
CA LEU A 389 -12.80 -27.33 7.95
C LEU A 389 -12.16 -28.72 7.96
N ASN A 390 -12.60 -29.62 7.08
CA ASN A 390 -12.05 -30.97 6.98
C ASN A 390 -10.62 -31.01 6.46
N GLN A 391 -10.22 -30.04 5.63
CA GLN A 391 -8.84 -29.94 5.15
C GLN A 391 -7.92 -29.37 6.24
N LEU A 392 -8.39 -28.36 6.99
CA LEU A 392 -7.65 -27.82 8.13
C LEU A 392 -7.37 -28.89 9.19
N LYS A 393 -8.37 -29.73 9.50
CA LYS A 393 -8.18 -30.86 10.44
C LYS A 393 -7.03 -31.79 10.05
N LYS A 394 -6.92 -32.11 8.76
CA LYS A 394 -5.84 -32.97 8.26
C LYS A 394 -4.48 -32.34 8.45
N PHE A 395 -4.35 -31.03 8.22
CA PHE A 395 -3.10 -30.33 8.50
C PHE A 395 -2.74 -30.43 9.97
N GLU A 396 -3.68 -30.07 10.84
CA GLU A 396 -3.43 -29.98 12.27
C GLU A 396 -2.99 -31.30 12.90
N GLU A 397 -3.42 -32.44 12.36
CA GLU A 397 -2.99 -33.78 12.79
C GLU A 397 -1.50 -34.08 12.48
N GLU A 398 -0.90 -33.37 11.51
CA GLU A 398 0.50 -33.54 11.14
C GLU A 398 1.47 -32.78 12.05
N TYR A 399 0.98 -31.78 12.81
CA TYR A 399 1.80 -30.89 13.63
C TYR A 399 1.79 -31.29 15.11
N ASN A 400 2.93 -31.11 15.77
CA ASN A 400 3.00 -31.31 17.21
C ASN A 400 2.36 -30.13 17.95
N THR A 401 2.46 -28.93 17.38
CA THR A 401 1.93 -27.70 17.98
C THR A 401 1.17 -26.89 16.93
N VAL A 402 -0.05 -26.49 17.26
CA VAL A 402 -0.89 -25.61 16.45
C VAL A 402 -1.31 -24.41 17.30
N ILE A 403 -1.13 -23.21 16.76
CA ILE A 403 -1.52 -21.96 17.42
C ILE A 403 -2.54 -21.23 16.54
N TYR A 404 -3.76 -21.05 17.05
CA TYR A 404 -4.82 -20.29 16.42
C TYR A 404 -4.82 -18.87 16.96
N LEU A 405 -4.53 -17.90 16.10
CA LEU A 405 -4.57 -16.48 16.41
C LEU A 405 -6.01 -16.00 16.59
N ASN A 406 -6.95 -16.55 15.81
CA ASN A 406 -8.38 -16.25 15.86
C ASN A 406 -8.68 -14.74 15.78
N SER A 407 -7.93 -13.99 14.96
CA SER A 407 -7.99 -12.52 14.95
C SER A 407 -9.38 -11.99 14.62
N LYS A 408 -10.10 -12.64 13.69
CA LYS A 408 -11.47 -12.23 13.33
C LYS A 408 -12.54 -12.91 14.17
N LYS A 409 -12.15 -13.72 15.15
CA LYS A 409 -13.08 -14.52 15.96
C LYS A 409 -13.96 -15.42 15.09
N MET A 410 -13.37 -16.01 14.05
CA MET A 410 -14.09 -16.97 13.19
C MET A 410 -14.16 -18.37 13.80
N PHE A 411 -13.35 -18.64 14.82
CA PHE A 411 -13.30 -19.91 15.53
C PHE A 411 -13.09 -21.11 14.58
N THR A 412 -12.15 -20.99 13.64
CA THR A 412 -11.85 -22.02 12.63
C THR A 412 -11.44 -23.37 13.22
N MET A 413 -10.97 -23.38 14.47
CA MET A 413 -10.65 -24.58 15.26
C MET A 413 -11.87 -25.34 15.81
N TYR A 414 -13.06 -24.73 15.81
CA TYR A 414 -14.24 -25.33 16.42
C TYR A 414 -14.89 -26.38 15.53
N ASP A 415 -15.11 -27.57 16.09
CA ASP A 415 -15.89 -28.64 15.49
C ASP A 415 -17.06 -29.03 16.40
N GLU A 416 -18.26 -29.09 15.83
CA GLU A 416 -19.46 -29.49 16.57
C GLU A 416 -19.48 -30.99 16.85
N ILE A 417 -18.87 -31.79 15.97
CA ILE A 417 -18.82 -33.25 16.11
C ILE A 417 -17.83 -33.65 17.20
N ASP A 418 -16.72 -32.90 17.34
CA ASP A 418 -15.66 -33.15 18.32
C ASP A 418 -15.38 -31.89 19.16
N ARG A 419 -16.28 -31.59 20.09
CA ARG A 419 -16.12 -30.46 21.03
C ARG A 419 -15.00 -30.67 22.04
N SER A 420 -14.68 -31.93 22.36
CA SER A 420 -13.59 -32.30 23.28
C SER A 420 -12.27 -31.67 22.86
N ARG A 421 -12.00 -31.66 21.55
CA ARG A 421 -10.80 -31.05 20.98
C ARG A 421 -10.62 -29.58 21.34
N PHE A 422 -11.70 -28.81 21.39
CA PHE A 422 -11.64 -27.40 21.79
C PHE A 422 -11.31 -27.25 23.27
N LEU A 423 -11.89 -28.12 24.10
CA LEU A 423 -11.68 -28.12 25.55
C LEU A 423 -10.27 -28.57 25.96
N GLU A 424 -9.52 -29.23 25.07
CA GLU A 424 -8.11 -29.59 25.31
C GLU A 424 -7.13 -28.44 25.02
N MET A 425 -7.59 -27.34 24.40
CA MET A 425 -6.72 -26.22 24.02
C MET A 425 -6.34 -25.34 25.22
N TYR A 426 -5.15 -24.74 25.13
CA TYR A 426 -4.61 -23.78 26.09
C TYR A 426 -4.88 -22.35 25.60
N PRO A 427 -5.72 -21.57 26.29
CA PRO A 427 -5.98 -20.18 25.95
C PRO A 427 -4.88 -19.25 26.49
N TRP A 428 -4.40 -18.34 25.65
CA TRP A 428 -3.62 -17.17 26.05
C TRP A 428 -4.49 -15.93 25.95
N GLN A 429 -4.70 -15.28 27.09
CA GLN A 429 -5.50 -14.07 27.16
C GLN A 429 -4.62 -12.87 26.83
N ILE A 430 -5.04 -12.06 25.86
CA ILE A 430 -4.39 -10.83 25.44
C ILE A 430 -5.38 -9.69 25.66
N ASN A 431 -5.01 -8.74 26.52
CA ASN A 431 -5.83 -7.58 26.84
C ASN A 431 -5.14 -6.30 26.41
N ILE A 432 -5.91 -5.40 25.80
CA ILE A 432 -5.54 -4.00 25.68
C ILE A 432 -6.44 -3.22 26.62
N THR A 433 -5.82 -2.43 27.51
CA THR A 433 -6.55 -1.57 28.44
C THR A 433 -6.08 -0.13 28.29
N LYS A 434 -6.98 0.78 27.95
CA LYS A 434 -6.70 2.20 27.87
C LYS A 434 -6.42 2.77 29.24
N TYR A 435 -5.45 3.68 29.31
CA TYR A 435 -5.23 4.52 30.48
C TYR A 435 -5.30 6.02 30.16
N VAL A 436 -5.36 6.37 28.87
CA VAL A 436 -5.58 7.73 28.37
C VAL A 436 -6.63 7.66 27.27
N GLU A 437 -7.58 8.59 27.30
CA GLU A 437 -8.49 8.79 26.17
C GLU A 437 -7.76 9.44 25.00
N SER A 438 -8.00 8.92 23.80
CA SER A 438 -7.41 9.44 22.58
C SER A 438 -8.35 9.27 21.40
N ASP A 439 -8.16 10.08 20.36
CA ASP A 439 -9.01 10.12 19.16
C ASP A 439 -8.83 8.89 18.24
N ASN A 440 -8.15 7.84 18.70
CA ASN A 440 -7.80 6.67 17.90
C ASN A 440 -8.90 5.59 17.84
N GLY A 441 -10.05 5.83 18.50
CA GLY A 441 -11.18 4.89 18.53
C GLY A 441 -10.81 3.53 19.11
N LEU A 442 -9.75 3.46 19.92
CA LEU A 442 -9.39 2.25 20.65
C LEU A 442 -10.40 2.01 21.77
N GLU A 443 -10.82 0.77 21.90
CA GLU A 443 -11.64 0.28 23.01
C GLU A 443 -10.81 -0.72 23.80
N ASP A 444 -11.21 -0.97 25.05
CA ASP A 444 -10.63 -2.06 25.81
C ASP A 444 -11.01 -3.38 25.14
N THR A 445 -10.03 -4.22 24.86
CA THR A 445 -10.25 -5.51 24.19
C THR A 445 -9.72 -6.65 25.02
N GLU A 446 -10.41 -7.77 24.94
CA GLU A 446 -9.95 -9.08 25.37
C GLU A 446 -10.00 -10.01 24.16
N ASP A 447 -8.83 -10.53 23.79
CA ASP A 447 -8.65 -11.52 22.73
C ASP A 447 -7.99 -12.78 23.30
N ILE A 448 -8.25 -13.92 22.67
CA ILE A 448 -7.73 -15.20 23.09
C ILE A 448 -7.08 -15.90 21.90
N VAL A 449 -5.79 -16.19 22.05
CA VAL A 449 -5.05 -17.09 21.17
C VAL A 449 -5.15 -18.50 21.74
N TRP A 450 -5.37 -19.50 20.90
CA TRP A 450 -5.56 -20.88 21.34
C TRP A 450 -4.41 -21.75 20.88
N MET A 451 -3.80 -22.49 21.80
CA MET A 451 -2.73 -23.43 21.47
C MET A 451 -3.17 -24.87 21.73
N LYS A 452 -2.87 -25.75 20.78
CA LYS A 452 -2.86 -27.20 20.99
C LYS A 452 -1.42 -27.69 20.83
N SER A 453 -0.92 -28.47 21.78
CA SER A 453 0.43 -29.04 21.68
C SER A 453 0.47 -30.44 22.26
N SER A 454 1.21 -31.36 21.61
CA SER A 454 1.61 -32.64 22.19
C SER A 454 2.94 -32.56 22.95
N GLU A 455 3.65 -31.43 22.84
CA GLU A 455 4.94 -31.21 23.49
C GLU A 455 4.77 -30.55 24.87
N GLU A 456 5.11 -31.30 25.92
CA GLU A 456 4.98 -30.88 27.32
C GLU A 456 5.77 -29.59 27.63
N ARG A 457 6.94 -29.39 27.01
CA ARG A 457 7.74 -28.16 27.17
C ARG A 457 6.97 -26.89 26.79
N TRP A 458 6.16 -26.96 25.74
CA TRP A 458 5.36 -25.81 25.29
C TRP A 458 4.16 -25.61 26.17
N ILE A 459 3.52 -26.69 26.63
CA ILE A 459 2.45 -26.63 27.63
C ILE A 459 2.95 -25.94 28.90
N CYS A 460 4.07 -26.38 29.49
CA CYS A 460 4.63 -25.76 30.69
C CYS A 460 5.04 -24.30 30.46
N MET A 461 5.60 -23.96 29.29
CA MET A 461 5.88 -22.58 28.93
C MET A 461 4.58 -21.76 28.93
N THR A 462 3.49 -22.29 28.39
CA THR A 462 2.21 -21.58 28.36
C THR A 462 1.74 -21.27 29.77
N GLU A 463 1.74 -22.23 30.70
CA GLU A 463 1.22 -22.06 32.06
C GLU A 463 1.88 -20.92 32.85
N THR A 464 3.11 -20.55 32.48
CA THR A 464 3.89 -19.52 33.17
C THR A 464 4.04 -18.22 32.38
N PHE A 465 3.47 -18.14 31.18
CA PHE A 465 3.62 -16.97 30.31
C PHE A 465 2.85 -15.76 30.87
N GLU A 466 3.58 -14.68 31.13
CA GLU A 466 3.03 -13.38 31.49
C GLU A 466 3.91 -12.27 30.91
N MET A 467 3.28 -11.26 30.32
CA MET A 467 3.97 -10.06 29.88
C MET A 467 3.08 -8.82 29.89
N SER A 468 3.73 -7.67 30.01
CA SER A 468 3.11 -6.36 29.90
C SER A 468 3.97 -5.44 29.02
N LYS A 469 3.32 -4.66 28.15
CA LYS A 469 3.96 -3.65 27.29
C LYS A 469 3.11 -2.39 27.31
N LYS A 470 3.75 -1.26 27.57
CA LYS A 470 3.14 0.06 27.43
C LYS A 470 3.10 0.46 25.95
N LEU A 471 1.91 0.77 25.45
CA LEU A 471 1.65 1.34 24.12
C LEU A 471 1.51 2.84 24.29
N LYS A 472 2.65 3.55 24.28
CA LYS A 472 2.72 4.96 24.66
C LYS A 472 1.84 5.81 23.76
N ASN A 473 1.91 5.57 22.46
CA ASN A 473 1.25 6.40 21.45
C ASN A 473 -0.24 6.07 21.36
N MET A 474 -0.63 4.82 21.57
CA MET A 474 -2.04 4.41 21.64
C MET A 474 -2.71 4.76 22.97
N GLY A 475 -1.95 5.14 24.01
CA GLY A 475 -2.49 5.47 25.34
C GLY A 475 -3.01 4.25 26.11
N ALA A 476 -2.41 3.07 25.87
CA ALA A 476 -2.90 1.79 26.41
C ALA A 476 -1.78 0.89 26.95
N VAL A 477 -2.16 -0.12 27.73
CA VAL A 477 -1.26 -1.20 28.14
C VAL A 477 -1.73 -2.50 27.51
N LEU A 478 -0.80 -3.17 26.83
CA LEU A 478 -0.96 -4.55 26.37
C LEU A 478 -0.52 -5.49 27.50
N ASN A 479 -1.40 -6.37 27.94
CA ASN A 479 -1.07 -7.43 28.88
C ASN A 479 -1.41 -8.77 28.23
N ALA A 480 -0.50 -9.73 28.30
CA ALA A 480 -0.79 -11.10 27.89
C ALA A 480 -0.41 -12.05 29.02
N LYS A 481 -1.31 -12.97 29.34
CA LYS A 481 -1.11 -13.96 30.39
C LYS A 481 -1.85 -15.25 30.09
N THR A 482 -1.39 -16.32 30.69
CA THR A 482 -2.17 -17.55 30.75
C THR A 482 -3.17 -17.46 31.91
N PRO A 483 -4.46 -17.79 31.69
CA PRO A 483 -5.45 -17.83 32.76
C PRO A 483 -5.03 -18.83 33.84
N GLN A 484 -5.39 -18.55 35.10
CA GLN A 484 -5.15 -19.49 36.18
C GLN A 484 -6.00 -20.76 36.01
N GLU A 485 -5.65 -21.87 36.66
CA GLU A 485 -6.30 -23.18 36.50
C GLU A 485 -7.84 -23.11 36.59
N HIS A 486 -8.37 -22.36 37.56
CA HIS A 486 -9.82 -22.16 37.73
C HIS A 486 -10.46 -21.26 36.67
N GLU A 487 -9.68 -20.40 36.01
CA GLU A 487 -10.12 -19.52 34.91
C GLU A 487 -10.02 -20.22 33.55
N LEU A 488 -9.13 -21.21 33.39
CA LEU A 488 -8.94 -21.95 32.13
C LEU A 488 -10.25 -22.56 31.64
N GLU A 489 -10.96 -23.27 32.50
CA GLU A 489 -12.23 -23.90 32.16
C GLU A 489 -13.30 -22.85 31.78
N ILE A 490 -13.34 -21.74 32.51
CA ILE A 490 -14.25 -20.63 32.19
C ILE A 490 -13.95 -20.05 30.81
N LYS A 491 -12.66 -19.84 30.48
CA LYS A 491 -12.25 -19.32 29.17
C LYS A 491 -12.57 -20.30 28.05
N ARG A 492 -12.33 -21.61 28.25
CA ARG A 492 -12.70 -22.67 27.29
C ARG A 492 -14.20 -22.68 27.03
N LEU A 493 -15.03 -22.64 28.07
CA LEU A 493 -16.49 -22.61 27.92
C LEU A 493 -17.00 -21.33 27.24
N LYS A 494 -16.42 -20.17 27.56
CA LYS A 494 -16.73 -18.91 26.87
C LYS A 494 -16.36 -18.97 25.39
N GLY A 495 -15.15 -19.44 25.07
CA GLY A 495 -14.72 -19.62 23.68
C GLY A 495 -15.61 -20.59 22.91
N LEU A 496 -16.03 -21.69 23.55
CA LEU A 496 -16.97 -22.65 22.97
C LEU A 496 -18.34 -22.04 22.68
N LEU A 497 -18.84 -21.21 23.61
CA LEU A 497 -20.09 -20.48 23.44
C LEU A 497 -19.99 -19.50 22.27
N GLU A 498 -18.95 -18.67 22.23
CA GLU A 498 -18.71 -17.70 21.16
C GLU A 498 -18.57 -18.39 19.78
N ALA A 499 -17.84 -19.51 19.72
CA ALA A 499 -17.72 -20.32 18.51
C ALA A 499 -19.07 -20.88 18.03
N THR A 500 -19.91 -21.33 18.97
CA THR A 500 -21.26 -21.84 18.67
C THR A 500 -22.16 -20.72 18.17
N GLU A 501 -22.14 -19.56 18.83
CA GLU A 501 -22.91 -18.36 18.42
C GLU A 501 -22.50 -17.88 17.03
N ARG A 502 -21.19 -17.78 16.77
CA ARG A 502 -20.65 -17.38 15.46
C ARG A 502 -21.16 -18.27 14.34
N ARG A 503 -21.09 -19.58 14.54
CA ARG A 503 -21.56 -20.56 13.56
C ARG A 503 -23.08 -20.50 13.35
N LEU A 504 -23.87 -20.27 14.40
CA LEU A 504 -25.32 -20.06 14.28
C LEU A 504 -25.62 -18.82 13.42
N LEU A 505 -24.89 -17.71 13.62
CA LEU A 505 -25.02 -16.52 12.80
C LEU A 505 -24.67 -16.78 11.33
N ASP A 506 -23.61 -17.55 11.06
CA ASP A 506 -23.24 -17.94 9.69
C ASP A 506 -24.31 -18.82 9.02
N TYR A 507 -24.95 -19.74 9.75
CA TYR A 507 -26.09 -20.51 9.25
C TYR A 507 -27.29 -19.63 8.90
N ILE A 508 -27.66 -18.71 9.80
CA ILE A 508 -28.78 -17.78 9.60
C ILE A 508 -28.51 -16.91 8.36
N GLN A 509 -27.29 -16.42 8.20
CA GLN A 509 -26.91 -15.60 7.05
C GLN A 509 -27.00 -16.40 5.74
N ARG A 510 -26.48 -17.63 5.72
CA ARG A 510 -26.54 -18.50 4.55
C ARG A 510 -27.97 -18.89 4.17
N GLU A 511 -28.83 -19.13 5.16
CA GLU A 511 -30.25 -19.41 4.92
C GLU A 511 -30.97 -18.20 4.30
N LYS A 512 -30.67 -16.98 4.77
CA LYS A 512 -31.19 -15.75 4.15
C LYS A 512 -30.73 -15.60 2.71
N GLU A 513 -29.43 -15.77 2.44
CA GLU A 513 -28.87 -15.68 1.08
C GLU A 513 -29.51 -16.70 0.14
N LEU A 514 -29.63 -17.96 0.56
CA LEU A 514 -30.31 -19.00 -0.22
C LEU A 514 -31.79 -18.68 -0.44
N THR A 515 -32.48 -18.11 0.57
CA THR A 515 -33.88 -17.71 0.42
C THR A 515 -34.03 -16.57 -0.58
N GLU A 516 -33.15 -15.57 -0.53
CA GLU A 516 -33.10 -14.48 -1.51
C GLU A 516 -32.76 -14.97 -2.91
N GLU A 517 -31.81 -15.90 -3.04
CA GLU A 517 -31.45 -16.52 -4.32
C GLU A 517 -32.62 -17.33 -4.90
N ILE A 518 -33.29 -18.14 -4.08
CA ILE A 518 -34.50 -18.87 -4.48
C ILE A 518 -35.61 -17.90 -4.91
N GLN A 519 -35.80 -16.78 -4.21
CA GLN A 519 -36.77 -15.74 -4.59
C GLN A 519 -36.39 -15.08 -5.92
N ARG A 520 -35.10 -14.76 -6.14
CA ARG A 520 -34.63 -14.21 -7.42
C ARG A 520 -34.81 -15.19 -8.58
N LEU A 521 -34.52 -16.47 -8.37
CA LEU A 521 -34.72 -17.51 -9.38
C LEU A 521 -36.21 -17.69 -9.70
N LYS A 522 -37.08 -17.71 -8.69
CA LYS A 522 -38.54 -17.78 -8.91
C LYS A 522 -39.10 -16.57 -9.63
N ASN A 523 -38.60 -15.37 -9.33
CA ASN A 523 -39.05 -14.14 -10.00
C ASN A 523 -38.42 -13.97 -11.40
N GLY A 524 -37.29 -14.63 -11.69
CA GLY A 524 -36.65 -14.64 -13.01
C GLY A 524 -37.17 -15.73 -13.96
N GLU A 525 -37.97 -16.67 -13.47
CA GLU A 525 -38.71 -17.65 -14.30
C GLU A 525 -40.11 -17.13 -14.73
N GLU A 526 -40.52 -15.94 -14.27
CA GLU A 526 -41.78 -15.28 -14.64
C GLU A 526 -41.64 -14.16 -15.71
N GLU A 527 -40.44 -13.92 -16.26
CA GLU A 527 -40.19 -13.14 -17.49
C GLU A 527 -39.90 -14.07 -18.68
#